data_AF-F3YAQ8-F1
#
_entry.id   AF-F3YAQ8-F1
#
_cell.length_a   1.000
_cell.length_b   1.000
_cell.length_c   1.000
_cell.angle_alpha   90.00
_cell.angle_beta   90.00
_cell.angle_gamma   90.00
#
_symmetry.space_group_name_H-M   'P 1'
#
loop_
_entity.id
_entity.type
_entity.pdbx_description
1 polymer ?
#
loop_
_entity_poly.entity_id
_entity_poly.type
_entity_poly.pdbx_seq_one_letter_code
_entity_poly.pdbx_strand_id
1 'polypeptide(L)'
;MPIKSKVEQLIFIDCPDRLEDIKRIVQQLNVKRVYLICNSEEEAYLNGMGTRDQFGKLYKFIQQHKQVDLTQLPEISKYLKIKEKLLTFMIQVFFELEFVTIKDDHLKVIENPKKQSLTESTSYQERLKKIKTEEFLLYSSLNTLQQWLWNEEE
;
A
#
# COMPACT_ATOMS: atom_id res chain seq x y z
N MET A 1 0.24 36.74 -11.43
CA MET A 1 0.39 35.70 -10.39
C MET A 1 -1.00 35.37 -9.86
N PRO A 2 -1.45 34.11 -9.85
CA PRO A 2 -2.69 33.79 -9.18
C PRO A 2 -2.50 34.01 -7.67
N ILE A 3 -3.48 34.65 -7.05
CA ILE A 3 -3.49 34.92 -5.61
C ILE A 3 -3.62 33.56 -4.91
N LYS A 4 -2.57 33.12 -4.18
CA LYS A 4 -2.69 31.93 -3.33
C LYS A 4 -3.81 32.18 -2.32
N SER A 5 -4.86 31.37 -2.35
CA SER A 5 -5.94 31.45 -1.37
C SER A 5 -5.38 31.26 0.03
N LYS A 6 -5.71 32.19 0.93
CA LYS A 6 -5.29 32.11 2.33
C LYS A 6 -6.11 31.03 3.03
N VAL A 7 -5.44 30.04 3.60
CA VAL A 7 -6.05 28.91 4.29
C VAL A 7 -5.57 28.94 5.74
N GLU A 8 -6.50 29.09 6.69
CA GLU A 8 -6.12 29.15 8.10
C GLU A 8 -5.64 27.78 8.59
N GLN A 9 -6.34 26.72 8.18
CA GLN A 9 -6.08 25.35 8.61
C GLN A 9 -6.29 24.40 7.44
N LEU A 10 -5.35 23.48 7.26
CA LEU A 10 -5.44 22.36 6.32
C LEU A 10 -5.31 21.05 7.10
N ILE A 11 -6.15 20.08 6.80
CA ILE A 11 -6.19 18.79 7.49
C ILE A 11 -6.04 17.70 6.44
N PHE A 12 -5.04 16.84 6.62
CA PHE A 12 -4.88 15.61 5.84
C PHE A 12 -5.43 14.45 6.67
N ILE A 13 -6.59 13.95 6.26
CA ILE A 13 -7.28 12.86 6.93
C ILE A 13 -6.63 11.53 6.55
N ASP A 14 -6.49 11.26 5.25
CA ASP A 14 -5.91 10.03 4.74
C ASP A 14 -4.40 10.16 4.52
N CYS A 15 -3.68 9.05 4.70
CA CYS A 15 -2.26 8.98 4.33
C CYS A 15 -2.15 8.96 2.80
N PRO A 16 -1.44 9.90 2.16
CA PRO A 16 -1.23 9.85 0.72
C PRO A 16 -0.33 8.67 0.36
N ASP A 17 -0.38 8.20 -0.90
CA ASP A 17 0.60 7.22 -1.37
C ASP A 17 1.99 7.83 -1.57
N ARG A 18 2.05 9.16 -1.81
CA ARG A 18 3.28 9.91 -2.05
C ARG A 18 3.39 11.13 -1.14
N LEU A 19 4.54 11.28 -0.49
CA LEU A 19 4.87 12.42 0.37
C LEU A 19 4.75 13.75 -0.39
N GLU A 20 5.21 13.77 -1.64
CA GLU A 20 5.22 14.96 -2.49
C GLU A 20 3.83 15.59 -2.68
N ASP A 21 2.75 14.80 -2.57
CA ASP A 21 1.39 15.32 -2.75
C ASP A 21 0.99 16.29 -1.64
N ILE A 22 1.32 15.97 -0.39
CA ILE A 22 1.11 16.89 0.74
C ILE A 22 1.92 18.16 0.53
N LYS A 23 3.21 18.02 0.19
CA LYS A 23 4.12 19.16 0.03
C LYS A 23 3.64 20.10 -1.08
N ARG A 24 3.23 19.55 -2.23
CA ARG A 24 2.67 20.30 -3.36
C ARG A 24 1.41 21.07 -2.97
N ILE A 25 0.47 20.43 -2.26
CA ILE A 25 -0.77 21.10 -1.81
C ILE A 25 -0.45 22.25 -0.85
N VAL A 26 0.43 22.01 0.12
CA VAL A 26 0.82 23.03 1.11
C VAL A 26 1.55 24.20 0.44
N GLN A 27 2.43 23.94 -0.52
CA GLN A 27 3.16 24.99 -1.26
C GLN A 27 2.26 25.82 -2.19
N GLN A 28 1.21 25.23 -2.77
CA GLN A 28 0.26 25.95 -3.62
C GLN A 28 -0.68 26.86 -2.82
N LEU A 29 -0.88 26.56 -1.54
CA LEU A 29 -1.74 27.30 -0.64
C LEU A 29 -0.93 28.24 0.27
N ASN A 30 -1.56 29.27 0.81
CA ASN A 30 -0.96 30.07 1.88
C ASN A 30 -1.55 29.59 3.22
N VAL A 31 -1.00 28.49 3.74
CA VAL A 31 -1.52 27.76 4.91
C VAL A 31 -0.83 28.21 6.19
N LYS A 32 -1.58 28.55 7.24
CA LYS A 32 -0.99 28.85 8.56
C LYS A 32 -0.73 27.62 9.43
N ARG A 33 -1.59 26.61 9.34
CA ARG A 33 -1.50 25.40 10.17
C ARG A 33 -1.88 24.16 9.37
N VAL A 34 -1.08 23.11 9.49
CA VAL A 34 -1.33 21.79 8.89
C VAL A 34 -1.54 20.78 10.01
N TYR A 35 -2.58 19.98 9.88
CA TYR A 35 -2.84 18.81 10.72
C TYR A 35 -2.68 17.54 9.88
N LEU A 36 -1.90 16.60 10.38
CA LEU A 36 -1.67 15.30 9.76
C LEU A 36 -2.31 14.23 10.64
N ILE A 37 -3.46 13.71 10.21
CA ILE A 37 -4.08 12.53 10.82
C ILE A 37 -3.54 11.28 10.11
N CYS A 38 -3.46 11.34 8.77
CA CYS A 38 -2.84 10.32 7.91
C CYS A 38 -3.34 8.90 8.19
N ASN A 39 -4.66 8.71 8.30
CA ASN A 39 -5.26 7.40 8.45
C ASN A 39 -4.82 6.45 7.31
N SER A 40 -4.33 5.27 7.66
CA SER A 40 -3.96 4.23 6.70
C SER A 40 -4.87 3.03 6.88
N GLU A 41 -5.76 2.81 5.92
CA GLU A 41 -6.63 1.64 5.91
C GLU A 41 -5.83 0.35 5.73
N GLU A 42 -4.76 0.35 4.94
CA GLU A 42 -3.97 -0.87 4.69
C GLU A 42 -2.91 -1.15 5.76
N GLU A 43 -2.54 -0.13 6.54
CA GLU A 43 -1.40 -0.16 7.47
C GLU A 43 -0.17 -0.81 6.80
N ALA A 44 0.16 -0.36 5.59
CA ALA A 44 1.14 -1.02 4.74
C ALA A 44 2.50 -1.16 5.44
N TYR A 45 2.95 -0.16 6.21
CA TYR A 45 4.18 -0.20 6.99
C TYR A 45 4.18 -1.34 8.02
N LEU A 46 3.09 -1.46 8.81
CA LEU A 46 2.96 -2.50 9.85
C LEU A 46 2.74 -3.90 9.27
N ASN A 47 2.14 -3.98 8.09
CA ASN A 47 1.84 -5.25 7.43
C ASN A 47 2.97 -5.72 6.51
N GLY A 48 3.84 -4.81 6.07
CA GLY A 48 5.01 -5.08 5.25
C GLY A 48 4.67 -5.55 3.83
N MET A 49 5.70 -6.08 3.15
CA MET A 49 5.65 -6.51 1.73
C MET A 49 5.35 -8.00 1.53
N GLY A 50 5.26 -8.78 2.61
CA GLY A 50 5.23 -10.24 2.52
C GLY A 50 6.61 -10.83 2.20
N THR A 51 6.95 -11.93 2.85
CA THR A 51 8.23 -12.62 2.62
C THR A 51 8.13 -13.60 1.44
N ARG A 52 9.28 -13.95 0.86
CA ARG A 52 9.34 -14.99 -0.19
C ARG A 52 8.70 -16.32 0.25
N ASP A 53 8.86 -16.67 1.53
CA ASP A 53 8.23 -17.86 2.12
C ASP A 53 6.70 -17.73 2.16
N GLN A 54 6.16 -16.58 2.55
CA GLN A 54 4.73 -16.32 2.55
C GLN A 54 4.14 -16.40 1.14
N PHE A 55 4.78 -15.77 0.14
CA PHE A 55 4.35 -15.90 -1.26
C PHE A 55 4.39 -17.36 -1.74
N GLY A 56 5.45 -18.10 -1.39
CA GLY A 56 5.57 -19.52 -1.70
C GLY A 56 4.46 -20.37 -1.07
N LYS A 57 4.10 -20.10 0.19
CA LYS A 57 2.99 -20.76 0.90
C LYS A 57 1.65 -20.49 0.24
N LEU A 58 1.36 -19.23 -0.09
CA LEU A 58 0.15 -18.84 -0.79
C LEU A 58 0.03 -19.56 -2.15
N TYR A 59 1.08 -19.51 -2.96
CA TYR A 59 1.07 -20.14 -4.28
C TYR A 59 0.82 -21.65 -4.20
N LYS A 60 1.51 -22.35 -3.28
CA LYS A 60 1.29 -23.79 -3.02
C LYS A 60 -0.13 -24.09 -2.55
N PHE A 61 -0.68 -23.26 -1.66
CA PHE A 61 -2.05 -23.42 -1.17
C PHE A 61 -3.07 -23.38 -2.31
N ILE A 62 -2.98 -22.38 -3.20
CA ILE A 62 -3.90 -22.23 -4.33
C ILE A 62 -3.74 -23.40 -5.31
N GLN A 63 -2.51 -23.83 -5.57
CA GLN A 63 -2.23 -24.98 -6.44
C GLN A 63 -2.85 -26.28 -5.90
N GLN A 64 -2.82 -26.50 -4.59
CA GLN A 64 -3.39 -27.71 -3.96
C GLN A 64 -4.92 -27.74 -4.01
N HIS A 65 -5.58 -26.58 -3.89
CA HIS A 65 -7.03 -26.51 -3.78
C HIS A 65 -7.73 -26.35 -5.14
N LYS A 66 -6.99 -26.15 -6.25
CA LYS A 66 -7.43 -25.95 -7.65
C LYS A 66 -8.35 -24.75 -7.89
N GLN A 67 -9.24 -24.46 -6.96
CA GLN A 67 -10.19 -23.37 -6.93
C GLN A 67 -10.35 -22.92 -5.47
N VAL A 68 -9.90 -21.70 -5.17
CA VAL A 68 -9.98 -21.10 -3.84
C VAL A 68 -11.08 -20.05 -3.85
N ASP A 69 -12.05 -20.18 -2.96
CA ASP A 69 -13.13 -19.21 -2.76
C ASP A 69 -12.63 -18.02 -1.93
N LEU A 70 -12.65 -16.83 -2.51
CA LEU A 70 -12.17 -15.60 -1.86
C LEU A 70 -13.09 -15.17 -0.70
N THR A 71 -14.32 -15.65 -0.60
CA THR A 71 -15.16 -15.40 0.59
C THR A 71 -14.59 -16.05 1.85
N GLN A 72 -13.71 -17.05 1.69
CA GLN A 72 -13.02 -17.75 2.77
C GLN A 72 -11.68 -17.11 3.16
N LEU A 73 -11.37 -15.92 2.62
CA LEU A 73 -10.11 -15.22 2.89
C LEU A 73 -9.76 -15.11 4.39
N PRO A 74 -10.71 -14.87 5.32
CA PRO A 74 -10.40 -14.83 6.75
C PRO A 74 -9.87 -16.17 7.29
N GLU A 75 -10.38 -17.30 6.80
CA GLU A 75 -9.93 -18.63 7.21
C GLU A 75 -8.59 -19.00 6.56
N ILE A 76 -8.37 -18.60 5.30
CA ILE A 76 -7.10 -18.78 4.60
C ILE A 76 -5.98 -17.97 5.29
N SER A 77 -6.29 -16.73 5.68
CA SER A 77 -5.43 -15.85 6.47
C SER A 77 -4.98 -16.51 7.77
N LYS A 78 -5.91 -17.08 8.54
CA LYS A 78 -5.60 -17.83 9.77
C LYS A 78 -4.75 -19.07 9.50
N TYR A 79 -5.11 -19.86 8.48
CA TYR A 79 -4.40 -21.09 8.13
C TYR A 79 -2.95 -20.83 7.71
N LEU A 80 -2.74 -19.86 6.83
CA LEU A 80 -1.40 -19.48 6.34
C LEU A 80 -0.61 -18.66 7.36
N LYS A 81 -1.26 -18.16 8.41
CA LYS A 81 -0.71 -17.23 9.40
C LYS A 81 -0.18 -15.95 8.74
N ILE A 82 -0.97 -15.43 7.80
CA ILE A 82 -0.70 -14.19 7.06
C ILE A 82 -1.87 -13.26 7.36
N LYS A 83 -1.60 -12.04 7.81
CA LYS A 83 -2.66 -11.05 8.07
C LYS A 83 -3.51 -10.83 6.82
N GLU A 84 -4.81 -10.65 6.98
CA GLU A 84 -5.76 -10.56 5.87
C GLU A 84 -5.40 -9.46 4.86
N LYS A 85 -5.13 -8.23 5.33
CA LYS A 85 -4.67 -7.11 4.48
C LYS A 85 -3.42 -7.47 3.66
N LEU A 86 -2.46 -8.17 4.26
CA LEU A 86 -1.25 -8.61 3.58
C LEU A 86 -1.56 -9.72 2.56
N LEU A 87 -2.45 -10.65 2.91
CA LEU A 87 -2.89 -11.73 2.03
C LEU A 87 -3.61 -11.19 0.78
N THR A 88 -4.53 -10.23 0.95
CA THR A 88 -5.21 -9.54 -0.16
C THR A 88 -4.19 -8.89 -1.10
N PHE A 89 -3.22 -8.16 -0.54
CA PHE A 89 -2.13 -7.58 -1.33
C PHE A 89 -1.34 -8.63 -2.12
N MET A 90 -0.97 -9.75 -1.48
CA MET A 90 -0.21 -10.80 -2.14
C MET A 90 -1.00 -11.45 -3.29
N ILE A 91 -2.32 -11.63 -3.12
CA ILE A 91 -3.22 -12.13 -4.18
C ILE A 91 -3.27 -11.14 -5.34
N GLN A 92 -3.38 -9.84 -5.05
CA GLN A 92 -3.37 -8.80 -6.08
C GLN A 92 -2.07 -8.82 -6.90
N VAL A 93 -0.91 -8.95 -6.25
CA VAL A 93 0.39 -9.08 -6.94
C VAL A 93 0.42 -10.31 -7.85
N PHE A 94 -0.10 -11.45 -7.39
CA PHE A 94 -0.17 -12.65 -8.23
C PHE A 94 -1.13 -12.50 -9.40
N PHE A 95 -2.23 -11.78 -9.22
CA PHE A 95 -3.20 -11.52 -10.29
C PHE A 95 -2.58 -10.65 -11.39
N GLU A 96 -1.89 -9.57 -11.02
CA GLU A 96 -1.20 -8.68 -11.97
C GLU A 96 -0.08 -9.36 -12.76
N LEU A 97 0.60 -10.33 -12.14
CA LEU A 97 1.68 -11.12 -12.76
C LEU A 97 1.18 -12.37 -13.47
N GLU A 98 -0.13 -12.52 -13.65
CA GLU A 98 -0.73 -13.67 -14.33
C GLU A 98 -0.28 -15.03 -13.71
N PHE A 99 -0.03 -15.07 -12.40
CA PHE A 99 0.22 -16.33 -11.68
C PHE A 99 -1.09 -16.98 -11.28
N VAL A 100 -2.14 -16.16 -11.13
CA VAL A 100 -3.48 -16.58 -10.77
C VAL A 100 -4.52 -15.80 -11.59
N THR A 101 -5.71 -16.35 -11.71
CA THR A 101 -6.90 -15.66 -12.23
C THR A 101 -7.97 -15.62 -11.16
N ILE A 102 -8.80 -14.57 -11.21
CA ILE A 102 -9.99 -14.43 -10.38
C ILE A 102 -11.20 -14.42 -11.31
N LYS A 103 -12.13 -15.34 -11.08
CA LYS A 103 -13.43 -15.40 -11.79
C LYS A 103 -14.52 -15.77 -10.80
N ASP A 104 -15.58 -14.97 -10.73
CA ASP A 104 -16.73 -15.18 -9.83
C ASP A 104 -16.28 -15.45 -8.38
N ASP A 105 -15.40 -14.60 -7.84
CA ASP A 105 -14.79 -14.74 -6.51
C ASP A 105 -13.94 -15.99 -6.29
N HIS A 106 -13.58 -16.71 -7.36
CA HIS A 106 -12.72 -17.88 -7.29
C HIS A 106 -11.34 -17.62 -7.87
N LEU A 107 -10.34 -17.88 -7.04
CA LEU A 107 -8.93 -17.79 -7.35
C LEU A 107 -8.39 -19.13 -7.86
N LYS A 108 -7.72 -19.13 -9.01
CA LYS A 108 -7.12 -20.31 -9.65
C LYS A 108 -5.71 -20.02 -10.12
N VAL A 109 -4.80 -20.98 -10.00
CA VAL A 109 -3.46 -20.86 -10.62
C VAL A 109 -3.57 -20.90 -12.15
N ILE A 110 -2.71 -20.14 -12.83
CA ILE A 110 -2.48 -20.29 -14.27
C ILE A 110 -1.49 -21.44 -14.46
N GLU A 111 -1.79 -22.37 -15.38
CA GLU A 111 -0.86 -23.46 -15.71
C GLU A 111 0.32 -22.90 -16.52
N ASN A 112 1.55 -23.23 -16.10
CA ASN A 112 2.79 -22.78 -16.74
C ASN A 112 2.89 -21.25 -16.89
N PRO A 113 2.81 -20.47 -15.79
CA PRO A 113 2.91 -19.03 -15.87
C PRO A 113 4.28 -18.61 -16.39
N LYS A 114 4.36 -17.44 -17.03
CA LYS A 114 5.64 -16.86 -17.42
C LYS A 114 6.46 -16.57 -16.17
N LYS A 115 7.78 -16.77 -16.25
CA LYS A 115 8.68 -16.42 -15.14
C LYS A 115 8.77 -14.91 -15.04
N GLN A 116 8.20 -14.35 -13.96
CA GLN A 116 8.20 -12.92 -13.68
C GLN A 116 8.66 -12.65 -12.24
N SER A 117 9.21 -11.46 -12.01
CA SER A 117 9.57 -10.97 -10.68
C SER A 117 8.36 -10.32 -10.00
N LEU A 118 8.27 -10.43 -8.66
CA LEU A 118 7.27 -9.70 -7.88
C LEU A 118 7.36 -8.18 -8.08
N THR A 119 8.57 -7.68 -8.35
CA THR A 119 8.83 -6.25 -8.60
C THR A 119 8.24 -5.74 -9.91
N GLU A 120 7.79 -6.61 -10.81
CA GLU A 120 7.11 -6.21 -12.05
C GLU A 120 5.63 -5.85 -11.81
N SER A 121 5.06 -6.21 -10.65
CA SER A 121 3.70 -5.83 -10.27
C SER A 121 3.62 -4.34 -9.91
N THR A 122 2.55 -3.69 -10.39
CA THR A 122 2.27 -2.29 -10.05
C THR A 122 1.93 -2.16 -8.58
N SER A 123 1.02 -3.01 -8.07
CA SER A 123 0.67 -3.06 -6.66
C SER A 123 1.88 -3.28 -5.75
N TYR A 124 2.85 -4.10 -6.18
CA TYR A 124 4.09 -4.31 -5.42
C TYR A 124 4.91 -3.02 -5.28
N GLN A 125 5.09 -2.28 -6.39
CA GLN A 125 5.82 -1.01 -6.38
C GLN A 125 5.08 0.10 -5.63
N GLU A 126 3.75 0.14 -5.74
CA GLU A 126 2.91 1.10 -5.02
C GLU A 126 2.95 0.86 -3.52
N ARG A 127 2.86 -0.40 -3.08
CA ARG A 127 2.99 -0.72 -1.65
C ARG A 127 4.35 -0.34 -1.09
N LEU A 128 5.44 -0.51 -1.86
CA LEU A 128 6.77 -0.03 -1.44
C LEU A 128 6.80 1.49 -1.20
N LYS A 129 6.14 2.27 -2.06
CA LYS A 129 6.04 3.74 -1.89
C LYS A 129 5.18 4.06 -0.67
N LYS A 130 4.02 3.42 -0.55
CA LYS A 130 3.09 3.59 0.56
C LYS A 130 3.73 3.28 1.92
N ILE A 131 4.50 2.20 2.02
CA ILE A 131 5.27 1.85 3.23
C ILE A 131 6.19 3.00 3.63
N LYS A 132 6.95 3.57 2.69
CA LYS A 132 7.86 4.69 2.97
C LYS A 132 7.10 5.95 3.38
N THR A 133 5.98 6.23 2.72
CA THR A 133 5.14 7.39 3.04
C THR A 133 4.52 7.25 4.43
N GLU A 134 3.97 6.08 4.76
CA GLU A 134 3.42 5.79 6.09
C GLU A 134 4.49 5.82 7.18
N GLU A 135 5.64 5.18 6.95
CA GLU A 135 6.79 5.21 7.85
C GLU A 135 7.15 6.65 8.20
N PHE A 136 7.29 7.49 7.17
CA PHE A 136 7.67 8.88 7.37
C PHE A 136 6.57 9.69 8.07
N LEU A 137 5.33 9.67 7.58
CA LEU A 137 4.27 10.53 8.11
C LEU A 137 3.79 10.13 9.51
N LEU A 138 3.76 8.82 9.80
CA LEU A 138 3.17 8.30 11.04
C LEU A 138 4.20 8.07 12.15
N TYR A 139 5.48 7.87 11.81
CA TYR A 139 6.51 7.47 12.78
C TYR A 139 7.68 8.46 12.88
N SER A 140 7.72 9.52 12.07
CA SER A 140 8.70 10.60 12.25
C SER A 140 8.37 11.51 13.43
N SER A 141 9.38 12.18 13.94
CA SER A 141 9.18 13.24 14.95
C SER A 141 8.46 14.45 14.35
N LEU A 142 7.73 15.19 15.19
CA LEU A 142 7.07 16.43 14.77
C LEU A 142 8.07 17.45 14.17
N ASN A 143 9.28 17.54 14.74
CA ASN A 143 10.32 18.44 14.22
C ASN A 143 10.75 18.03 12.80
N THR A 144 10.96 16.74 12.56
CA THR A 144 11.26 16.21 11.22
C THR A 144 10.16 16.55 10.21
N LEU A 145 8.89 16.35 10.58
CA LEU A 145 7.75 16.66 9.72
C LEU A 145 7.63 18.16 9.43
N GLN A 146 7.88 19.01 10.44
CA GLN A 146 7.89 20.47 10.28
C GLN A 146 9.01 20.93 9.36
N GLN A 147 10.23 20.42 9.53
CA GLN A 147 11.33 20.76 8.65
C GLN A 147 11.04 20.32 7.21
N TRP A 148 10.57 19.09 7.01
CA TRP A 148 10.26 18.58 5.68
C TRP A 148 9.17 19.39 4.96
N LEU A 149 8.12 19.81 5.68
CA LEU A 149 6.96 20.46 5.07
C LEU A 149 7.21 21.93 4.75
N TRP A 150 8.01 22.64 5.55
CA TRP A 150 8.27 24.07 5.39
C TRP A 150 9.61 24.41 4.74
N ASN A 151 10.55 23.47 4.66
CA ASN A 151 11.80 23.69 3.94
C ASN A 151 11.62 23.39 2.44
N GLU A 152 12.07 24.33 1.61
CA GLU A 152 12.25 24.07 0.18
C GLU A 152 13.38 23.05 0.03
N GLU A 153 13.17 22.00 -0.76
CA GLU A 153 14.30 21.21 -1.26
C GLU A 153 15.01 22.11 -2.28
N GLU A 154 16.30 22.36 -2.06
CA GLU A 154 17.18 23.03 -3.04
C GLU A 154 17.20 22.30 -4.38
#